data_AF-A0A0S3TGR0-F1
#
_entry.id   AF-A0A0S3TGR0-F1
#
_cell.length_a   1.000
_cell.length_b   1.000
_cell.length_c   1.000
_cell.angle_alpha   90.00
_cell.angle_beta   90.00
_cell.angle_gamma   90.00
#
_symmetry.space_group_name_H-M   'P 1'
#
loop_
_entity.id
_entity.type
_entity.pdbx_description
1 polymer ?
#
loop_
_entity_poly.entity_id
_entity_poly.type
_entity_poly.pdbx_seq_one_letter_code
_entity_poly.pdbx_strand_id
1 'polypeptide(L)'
;MKYTFDIVGVSQVLQFFNHQQQNLHKPQHQGVEYIATHTCTLDALLESVEPVPQKWNWDKDEVVGTVINFWMQNSDSIRYWKARLIDAGRDNLLVARIADIKALKKELEYLLGVNL
;
A
#
# COMPACT_ATOMS: atom_id res chain seq x y z
N MET A 1 2.62 5.33 -15.76
CA MET A 1 2.90 5.73 -14.36
C MET A 1 4.10 4.93 -13.87
N LYS A 2 4.95 5.50 -13.02
CA LYS A 2 6.13 4.84 -12.45
C LYS A 2 5.78 4.02 -11.20
N TYR A 3 4.85 4.53 -10.40
CA TYR A 3 4.34 3.89 -9.21
C TYR A 3 2.92 3.36 -9.43
N THR A 4 2.52 2.43 -8.57
CA THR A 4 1.17 1.89 -8.50
C THR A 4 0.69 1.93 -7.05
N PHE A 5 -0.58 2.25 -6.85
CA PHE A 5 -1.24 2.28 -5.56
C PHE A 5 -2.51 1.44 -5.62
N ASP A 6 -2.69 0.55 -4.64
CA ASP A 6 -3.87 -0.28 -4.50
C ASP A 6 -4.28 -0.42 -3.05
N ILE A 7 -5.59 -0.45 -2.78
CA ILE A 7 -6.11 -0.96 -1.50
C ILE A 7 -6.14 -2.49 -1.59
N VAL A 8 -5.40 -3.15 -0.71
CA VAL A 8 -5.18 -4.61 -0.76
C VAL A 8 -6.02 -5.38 0.25
N GLY A 9 -6.53 -4.73 1.30
CA GLY A 9 -7.26 -5.44 2.33
C GLY A 9 -7.65 -4.64 3.56
N VAL A 10 -8.27 -5.35 4.49
CA VAL A 10 -8.44 -4.94 5.87
C VAL A 10 -7.73 -5.95 6.75
N SER A 11 -6.96 -5.49 7.73
CA SER A 11 -6.19 -6.35 8.63
C SER A 11 -6.31 -5.87 10.07
N GLN A 12 -6.27 -6.79 11.02
CA GLN A 12 -6.20 -6.44 12.45
C GLN A 12 -4.87 -5.72 12.74
N VAL A 13 -4.91 -4.73 13.63
CA VAL A 13 -3.73 -3.90 13.97
C VAL A 13 -2.52 -4.76 14.34
N LEU A 14 -2.71 -5.76 15.21
CA LEU A 14 -1.62 -6.61 15.68
C LEU A 14 -1.06 -7.51 14.56
N GLN A 15 -1.92 -7.99 13.65
CA GLN A 15 -1.48 -8.80 12.52
C GLN A 15 -0.65 -7.97 11.54
N PHE A 16 -1.11 -6.76 11.21
CA PHE A 16 -0.36 -5.84 10.36
C PHE A 16 1.00 -5.46 10.99
N PHE A 17 1.01 -5.15 12.29
CA PHE A 17 2.25 -4.86 13.01
C PHE A 17 3.24 -6.04 12.94
N ASN A 18 2.78 -7.26 13.23
CA ASN A 18 3.62 -8.45 13.16
C ASN A 18 4.16 -8.67 11.74
N HIS A 19 3.36 -8.43 10.71
CA HIS A 19 3.80 -8.49 9.32
C HIS A 19 4.92 -7.50 9.02
N GLN A 20 4.77 -6.24 9.46
CA GLN A 20 5.82 -5.21 9.30
C GLN A 20 7.12 -5.62 10.02
N GLN A 21 7.02 -6.13 11.25
CA GLN A 21 8.17 -6.60 12.01
C GLN A 21 8.90 -7.76 11.32
N GLN A 22 8.17 -8.73 10.76
CA GLN A 22 8.79 -9.83 10.03
C GLN A 22 9.51 -9.36 8.76
N ASN A 23 8.96 -8.36 8.07
CA ASN A 23 9.56 -7.82 6.85
C ASN A 23 10.80 -6.96 7.12
N LEU A 24 10.93 -6.34 8.30
CA LEU A 24 12.16 -5.64 8.70
C LEU A 24 13.36 -6.60 8.78
N HIS A 25 13.13 -7.88 9.09
CA HIS A 25 14.17 -8.89 9.26
C HIS A 25 14.48 -9.68 7.97
N LYS A 26 13.74 -9.43 6.88
CA LYS A 26 13.97 -10.03 5.57
C LYS A 26 14.54 -8.98 4.62
N PRO A 27 15.40 -9.35 3.64
CA PRO A 27 15.77 -8.42 2.59
C PRO A 27 14.49 -7.98 1.86
N GLN A 28 14.02 -6.76 2.13
CA GLN A 28 12.84 -6.22 1.46
C GLN A 28 13.11 -6.20 -0.05
N HIS A 29 12.17 -6.73 -0.83
CA HIS A 29 12.12 -6.44 -2.25
C HIS A 29 12.03 -4.92 -2.40
N GLN A 30 13.11 -4.32 -2.91
CA GLN A 30 13.28 -2.87 -2.90
C GLN A 30 12.12 -2.22 -3.66
N GLY A 31 11.41 -1.30 -3.01
CA GLY A 31 10.40 -0.48 -3.68
C GLY A 31 8.96 -1.01 -3.65
N VAL A 32 8.61 -1.84 -2.67
CA VAL A 32 7.21 -2.15 -2.30
C VAL A 32 6.99 -1.79 -0.83
N GLU A 33 6.00 -0.95 -0.57
CA GLU A 33 5.62 -0.55 0.79
C GLU A 33 4.14 -0.83 1.05
N TYR A 34 3.86 -1.42 2.21
CA TYR A 34 2.51 -1.58 2.73
C TYR A 34 2.27 -0.53 3.79
N ILE A 35 1.25 0.29 3.57
CA ILE A 35 0.81 1.35 4.47
C ILE A 35 -0.56 0.97 5.06
N ALA A 36 -0.91 1.61 6.17
CA ALA A 36 -2.16 1.34 6.83
C ALA A 36 -2.78 2.61 7.42
N THR A 37 -4.11 2.63 7.48
CA THR A 37 -4.88 3.72 8.10
C THR A 37 -6.16 3.19 8.75
N HIS A 38 -6.63 3.88 9.79
CA HIS A 38 -7.89 3.55 10.48
C HIS A 38 -9.13 4.04 9.74
N THR A 39 -9.00 4.89 8.72
CA THR A 39 -10.13 5.46 7.99
C THR A 39 -9.92 5.38 6.47
N CYS A 40 -10.99 5.04 5.75
CA CYS A 40 -10.96 5.00 4.28
C CYS A 40 -11.31 6.38 3.72
N THR A 41 -10.38 7.33 3.80
CA THR A 41 -10.46 8.68 3.20
C THR A 41 -9.21 8.98 2.42
N LEU A 42 -9.31 9.89 1.43
CA LEU A 42 -8.16 10.32 0.65
C LEU A 42 -7.07 10.91 1.55
N ASP A 43 -7.43 11.81 2.46
CA ASP A 43 -6.48 12.47 3.35
C ASP A 43 -5.70 11.47 4.21
N ALA A 44 -6.39 10.47 4.76
CA ALA A 44 -5.74 9.46 5.60
C ALA A 44 -4.83 8.52 4.79
N LEU A 45 -5.16 8.25 3.52
CA LEU A 45 -4.27 7.54 2.61
C LEU A 45 -3.03 8.39 2.27
N LEU A 46 -3.20 9.68 1.97
CA LEU A 46 -2.09 10.59 1.68
C LEU A 46 -1.14 10.73 2.88
N GLU A 47 -1.67 10.89 4.08
CA GLU A 47 -0.90 10.93 5.33
C GLU A 47 -0.11 9.63 5.52
N SER A 48 -0.73 8.47 5.30
CA SER A 48 -0.05 7.18 5.44
C SER A 48 1.07 6.93 4.40
N VAL A 49 1.01 7.61 3.24
CA VAL A 49 2.04 7.51 2.18
C VAL A 49 3.18 8.51 2.39
N GLU A 50 2.97 9.61 3.11
CA GLU A 50 3.96 10.68 3.26
C GLU A 50 5.39 10.24 3.65
N PRO A 51 5.62 9.25 4.54
CA PRO A 51 6.98 8.83 4.88
C PRO A 51 7.66 7.97 3.78
N VAL A 52 6.90 7.43 2.83
CA VAL A 52 7.40 6.45 1.85
C VAL A 52 8.39 7.03 0.84
N PRO A 53 8.14 8.22 0.22
CA PRO A 53 9.08 8.78 -0.74
C PRO A 53 10.47 9.02 -0.18
N GLN A 54 10.57 9.50 1.07
CA GLN A 54 11.85 9.73 1.74
C GLN A 54 12.61 8.41 1.95
N LYS A 55 11.91 7.33 2.35
CA LYS A 55 12.51 6.01 2.58
C LYS A 55 13.16 5.45 1.31
N TRP A 56 12.52 5.61 0.16
CA TRP A 56 12.94 5.00 -1.11
C TRP A 56 13.60 5.97 -2.10
N ASN A 57 13.82 7.23 -1.70
CA ASN A 57 14.26 8.31 -2.57
C ASN A 57 13.38 8.42 -3.84
N TRP A 58 12.06 8.33 -3.65
CA TRP A 58 11.07 8.49 -4.71
C TRP A 58 10.63 9.94 -4.87
N ASP A 59 10.09 10.25 -6.04
CA ASP A 59 9.44 11.53 -6.31
C ASP A 59 8.12 11.63 -5.53
N LYS A 60 8.05 12.58 -4.58
CA LYS A 60 6.89 12.77 -3.70
C LYS A 60 5.64 13.14 -4.50
N ASP A 61 5.77 14.01 -5.50
CA ASP A 61 4.63 14.53 -6.27
C ASP A 61 4.04 13.43 -7.15
N GLU A 62 4.88 12.59 -7.77
CA GLU A 62 4.41 11.44 -8.54
C GLU A 62 3.73 10.39 -7.66
N VAL A 63 4.25 10.14 -6.45
CA VAL A 63 3.66 9.20 -5.49
C VAL A 63 2.28 9.71 -5.04
N VAL A 64 2.19 10.97 -4.61
CA VAL A 64 0.92 11.62 -4.24
C VAL A 64 -0.07 11.61 -5.40
N GLY A 65 0.39 11.99 -6.60
CA GLY A 65 -0.43 11.95 -7.81
C GLY A 65 -0.94 10.55 -8.13
N THR A 66 -0.18 9.50 -7.83
CA THR A 66 -0.62 8.11 -8.00
C THR A 66 -1.77 7.76 -7.06
N VAL A 67 -1.70 8.17 -5.79
CA VAL A 67 -2.78 7.95 -4.81
C VAL A 67 -4.05 8.70 -5.21
N ILE A 68 -3.92 9.97 -5.60
CA ILE A 68 -5.06 10.80 -6.04
C ILE A 68 -5.70 10.20 -7.29
N ASN A 69 -4.91 9.79 -8.27
CA ASN A 69 -5.43 9.18 -9.49
C ASN A 69 -6.16 7.87 -9.19
N PHE A 70 -5.60 7.00 -8.34
CA PHE A 70 -6.30 5.81 -7.88
C PHE A 70 -7.64 6.17 -7.23
N TRP A 71 -7.64 7.14 -6.31
CA TRP A 71 -8.84 7.55 -5.60
C TRP A 71 -9.95 8.03 -6.54
N MET A 72 -9.58 8.87 -7.53
CA MET A 72 -10.53 9.43 -8.49
C MET A 72 -11.09 8.38 -9.46
N GLN A 73 -10.32 7.35 -9.79
CA GLN A 73 -10.69 6.36 -10.80
C GLN A 73 -11.38 5.11 -10.23
N ASN A 74 -11.27 4.85 -8.92
CA ASN A 74 -11.69 3.57 -8.30
C ASN A 74 -12.80 3.73 -7.25
N SER A 75 -13.78 4.60 -7.51
CA SER A 75 -14.85 4.95 -6.56
C SER A 75 -15.62 3.74 -6.01
N ASP A 76 -15.92 2.74 -6.84
CA ASP A 76 -16.62 1.52 -6.41
C ASP A 76 -15.77 0.66 -5.47
N SER A 77 -14.47 0.52 -5.76
CA SER A 77 -13.50 -0.18 -4.90
C SER A 77 -13.36 0.52 -3.56
N ILE A 78 -13.25 1.85 -3.56
CA ILE A 78 -13.17 2.67 -2.35
C ILE A 78 -14.43 2.50 -1.50
N ARG A 79 -15.62 2.53 -2.12
CA ARG A 79 -16.89 2.29 -1.42
C ARG A 79 -16.93 0.90 -0.79
N TYR A 80 -16.49 -0.12 -1.52
CA TYR A 80 -16.40 -1.49 -1.01
C TYR A 80 -15.48 -1.57 0.21
N TRP A 81 -14.25 -1.06 0.11
CA TRP A 81 -13.27 -1.14 1.18
C TRP A 81 -13.66 -0.32 2.41
N LYS A 82 -14.29 0.84 2.20
CA LYS A 82 -14.87 1.64 3.29
C LYS A 82 -15.93 0.83 4.04
N ALA A 83 -16.82 0.14 3.34
CA ALA A 83 -17.83 -0.71 3.98
C ALA A 83 -17.19 -1.89 4.72
N ARG A 84 -16.19 -2.54 4.13
CA ARG A 84 -15.44 -3.65 4.76
C ARG A 84 -14.71 -3.23 6.03
N LEU A 85 -14.11 -2.04 6.04
CA LEU A 85 -13.43 -1.51 7.22
C LEU A 85 -14.41 -1.23 8.37
N ILE A 86 -15.57 -0.66 8.05
CA ILE A 86 -16.63 -0.40 9.03
C ILE A 86 -17.14 -1.73 9.62
N ASP A 87 -17.38 -2.72 8.78
CA ASP A 87 -17.84 -4.06 9.17
C ASP A 87 -16.81 -4.81 10.04
N ALA A 88 -15.52 -4.67 9.77
CA ALA A 88 -14.46 -5.31 10.54
C ALA A 88 -14.35 -4.77 11.98
N GLY A 89 -14.72 -3.50 12.22
CA GLY A 89 -14.69 -2.87 13.53
C GLY A 89 -13.36 -2.18 13.86
N ARG A 90 -13.28 -1.63 15.08
CA ARG A 90 -12.28 -0.61 15.48
C ARG A 90 -10.82 -1.08 15.49
N ASP A 91 -10.57 -2.35 15.74
CA ASP A 91 -9.20 -2.89 15.87
C ASP A 91 -8.62 -3.36 14.52
N ASN A 92 -9.14 -2.79 13.42
CA ASN A 92 -8.71 -3.09 12.07
C ASN A 92 -8.23 -1.84 11.34
N LEU A 93 -7.37 -2.09 10.37
CA LEU A 93 -6.74 -1.11 9.51
C LEU A 93 -7.12 -1.41 8.07
N LEU A 94 -7.39 -0.36 7.31
CA LEU A 94 -7.33 -0.41 5.86
C LEU A 94 -5.87 -0.52 5.46
N VAL A 95 -5.54 -1.54 4.68
CA VAL A 95 -4.17 -1.76 4.18
C VAL A 95 -4.13 -1.41 2.70
N ALA A 96 -3.17 -0.58 2.34
CA ALA A 96 -2.87 -0.25 0.96
C ALA A 96 -1.40 -0.55 0.65
N ARG A 97 -1.10 -0.67 -0.64
CA ARG A 97 0.23 -0.90 -1.16
C ARG A 97 0.59 0.23 -2.10
N ILE A 98 1.79 0.79 -1.94
CA ILE A 98 2.44 1.66 -2.91
C ILE A 98 3.71 0.95 -3.38
N ALA A 99 3.92 0.88 -4.70
CA ALA A 99 5.06 0.16 -5.26
C ALA A 99 5.60 0.85 -6.50
N ASP A 100 6.91 0.74 -6.72
CA ASP A 100 7.51 0.95 -8.04
C ASP A 100 7.15 -0.23 -8.94
N ILE A 101 6.67 0.06 -10.15
CA ILE A 101 6.16 -0.98 -11.06
C ILE A 101 7.27 -1.96 -11.49
N LYS A 102 8.52 -1.51 -11.59
CA LYS A 102 9.65 -2.39 -11.92
C LYS A 102 10.00 -3.29 -10.74
N ALA A 103 9.94 -2.76 -9.52
CA ALA A 103 10.10 -3.55 -8.30
C ALA A 103 9.04 -4.66 -8.20
N LEU A 104 7.78 -4.30 -8.41
CA LEU A 104 6.66 -5.24 -8.36
C LEU A 104 6.79 -6.34 -9.42
N LYS A 105 7.20 -5.97 -10.65
CA LYS A 105 7.46 -6.93 -11.72
C LYS A 105 8.57 -7.93 -11.33
N LYS A 106 9.68 -7.44 -10.79
CA LYS A 106 10.78 -8.30 -10.32
C LYS A 106 10.36 -9.24 -9.20
N GLU A 107 9.53 -8.76 -8.26
CA GLU A 107 8.99 -9.60 -7.19
C GLU A 107 8.09 -10.70 -7.76
N LEU A 108 7.23 -10.37 -8.73
CA LEU A 108 6.41 -11.36 -9.42
C LEU A 108 7.27 -12.40 -10.17
N GLU A 109 8.29 -11.96 -10.92
CA GLU A 109 9.21 -12.83 -11.65
C GLU A 109 9.97 -13.78 -10.69
N TYR A 110 10.43 -13.26 -9.56
CA TYR A 110 11.04 -14.05 -8.50
C TYR A 110 10.10 -15.13 -7.96
N LEU A 111 8.84 -14.78 -7.65
CA LEU A 111 7.83 -15.72 -7.16
C LEU A 111 7.46 -16.79 -8.20
N LEU A 112 7.51 -16.45 -9.49
CA LEU A 112 7.25 -17.38 -10.59
C LEU A 112 8.47 -18.24 -10.95
N GLY A 113 9.63 -18.00 -10.33
CA GLY A 113 10.89 -18.70 -10.66
C GLY A 113 11.45 -18.34 -12.03
N VAL A 114 11.01 -17.22 -12.62
CA VAL A 114 11.50 -16.73 -13.92
C VAL A 114 12.70 -15.83 -13.65
N ASN A 115 13.91 -16.43 -13.63
CA ASN A 115 15.15 -15.67 -13.60
C ASN A 115 15.44 -15.13 -15.01
N LEU A 116 15.16 -13.86 -15.28
CA LEU A 116 15.60 -13.11 -16.47
C LEU A 116 16.74 -12.15 -16.12
#